data_AF-A0A352XB35-F1
#
_entry.id   AF-A0A352XB35-F1
#
_cell.length_a   1.000
_cell.length_b   1.000
_cell.length_c   1.000
_cell.angle_alpha   90.00
_cell.angle_beta   90.00
_cell.angle_gamma   90.00
#
_symmetry.space_group_name_H-M   'P 1'
#
loop_
_entity.id
_entity.type
_entity.pdbx_description
1 polymer ?
#
loop_
_entity_poly.entity_id
_entity_poly.type
_entity_poly.pdbx_seq_one_letter_code
_entity_poly.pdbx_strand_id
1 'polypeptide(L)' 'HIIDLVQTAQLMEDAYSYMRTASEQGKKVLFVGTKRQAAGIIAQEATRCGSYYVNQRWLGGMLT' A
#
# COMPACT_ATOMS: atom_id res chain seq x y z
N HIS A 1 -0.78 -19.93 14.59
CA HIS A 1 0.52 -19.51 14.02
C HIS A 1 0.98 -18.24 14.71
N ILE A 2 2.26 -18.12 15.04
CA ILE A 2 2.87 -16.91 15.61
C ILE A 2 3.68 -16.26 14.48
N ILE A 3 3.56 -14.94 14.34
CA ILE A 3 4.30 -14.17 13.32
C ILE A 3 5.63 -13.74 13.92
N ASP A 4 6.72 -13.86 13.15
CA ASP A 4 8.05 -13.39 13.55
C ASP A 4 8.14 -11.87 13.39
N LEU A 5 8.25 -11.19 14.53
CA LEU A 5 8.34 -9.73 14.60
C LEU A 5 9.71 -9.19 14.18
N VAL A 6 10.78 -9.96 14.36
CA VAL A 6 12.14 -9.56 13.93
C VAL A 6 12.22 -9.57 12.41
N GLN A 7 11.72 -10.65 11.80
CA GLN A 7 11.64 -10.73 10.33
C GLN A 7 10.74 -9.63 9.75
N THR A 8 9.59 -9.38 10.39
CA THR A 8 8.66 -8.31 9.96
C THR A 8 9.31 -6.94 10.02
N ALA A 9 10.03 -6.61 11.09
CA ALA A 9 10.70 -5.33 11.24
C ALA A 9 11.78 -5.12 10.16
N GLN A 10 12.59 -6.14 9.87
CA GLN A 10 13.62 -6.07 8.84
C GLN A 10 13.01 -5.82 7.45
N LEU A 11 12.00 -6.60 7.07
CA LEU A 11 11.36 -6.46 5.76
C LEU A 11 10.56 -5.16 5.63
N MET A 12 10.06 -4.62 6.74
CA MET A 12 9.40 -3.31 6.75
C MET A 12 10.37 -2.18 6.44
N GLU A 13 11.61 -2.24 6.95
CA GLU A 13 12.65 -1.24 6.65
C GLU A 13 13.04 -1.26 5.17
N ASP A 14 13.19 -2.46 4.59
CA ASP A 14 13.49 -2.62 3.16
C ASP A 14 12.37 -2.04 2.28
N ALA A 15 11.11 -2.33 2.63
CA ALA A 15 9.94 -1.80 1.92
C ALA A 15 9.84 -0.27 2.04
N TYR A 16 10.11 0.28 3.23
CA TYR A 16 10.13 1.72 3.47
C TYR A 16 11.20 2.41 2.62
N SER A 17 12.42 1.87 2.61
CA SER A 17 13.53 2.39 1.81
C SER A 17 13.19 2.46 0.32
N TYR A 18 12.62 1.38 -0.23
CA TYR A 18 12.15 1.36 -1.62
C TYR A 18 11.08 2.42 -1.89
N MET A 19 10.06 2.50 -1.03
CA MET A 19 8.94 3.43 -1.20
C MET A 19 9.39 4.89 -1.14
N ARG A 20 10.34 5.19 -0.26
CA ARG A 20 10.96 6.52 -0.16
C ARG A 20 11.64 6.90 -1.47
N THR A 21 12.54 6.06 -1.98
CA THR A 21 13.23 6.31 -3.25
C THR A 21 12.26 6.40 -4.44
N ALA A 22 11.23 5.56 -4.49
CA ALA A 22 10.20 5.64 -5.53
C ALA A 22 9.42 6.96 -5.49
N SER A 23 9.12 7.45 -4.30
CA SER A 23 8.43 8.73 -4.09
C SER A 23 9.31 9.92 -4.48
N GLU A 24 10.60 9.90 -4.11
CA GLU A 24 11.59 10.91 -4.51
C GLU A 24 11.76 10.98 -6.03
N GLN A 25 11.59 9.85 -6.73
CA GLN A 25 11.60 9.76 -8.19
C GLN A 25 10.27 10.20 -8.85
N GLY A 26 9.27 10.60 -8.07
CA GLY A 26 7.95 11.01 -8.57
C GLY A 26 7.12 9.85 -9.14
N LYS A 27 7.40 8.60 -8.77
CA LYS A 27 6.59 7.46 -9.19
C LYS A 27 5.20 7.53 -8.57
N LYS A 28 4.22 7.02 -9.30
CA LYS A 28 2.83 6.93 -8.83
C LYS A 28 2.63 5.65 -8.03
N VAL A 29 1.90 5.75 -6.93
CA VAL A 29 1.54 4.62 -6.06
C VAL A 29 0.03 4.41 -6.11
N LEU A 30 -0.39 3.15 -6.17
CA LEU A 30 -1.78 2.73 -6.10
C LEU A 30 -1.99 1.91 -4.83
N PHE A 31 -2.81 2.42 -3.91
CA PHE A 31 -3.17 1.71 -2.69
C PHE A 31 -4.31 0.72 -2.99
N VAL A 32 -4.19 -0.54 -2.56
CA VAL A 32 -5.22 -1.55 -2.82
C VAL A 32 -5.59 -2.27 -1.53
N GLY A 33 -6.86 -2.23 -1.16
CA GLY A 33 -7.36 -2.99 0.00
C GLY A 33 -8.87 -3.01 0.06
N THR A 34 -9.45 -4.18 -0.21
CA THR A 34 -10.90 -4.36 -0.40
C THR A 34 -11.60 -5.01 0.80
N LYS A 35 -10.83 -5.45 1.81
CA LYS A 35 -11.39 -5.99 3.05
C LYS A 35 -12.12 -4.90 3.82
N ARG A 36 -13.27 -5.23 4.41
CA ARG A 36 -14.12 -4.27 5.15
C ARG A 36 -13.34 -3.48 6.22
N GLN A 37 -12.41 -4.12 6.92
CA GLN A 37 -11.59 -3.45 7.95
C GLN A 37 -10.53 -2.50 7.36
N ALA A 38 -10.11 -2.71 6.11
CA ALA A 38 -9.04 -1.95 5.46
C ALA A 38 -9.57 -0.86 4.51
N ALA A 39 -10.76 -1.04 3.94
CA ALA A 39 -11.27 -0.18 2.87
C ALA A 39 -11.36 1.31 3.24
N GLY A 40 -11.71 1.62 4.49
CA GLY A 40 -11.72 2.99 5.00
C GLY A 40 -10.31 3.57 5.17
N ILE A 41 -9.40 2.79 5.77
CA ILE A 41 -8.00 3.19 6.01
C ILE A 41 -7.29 3.47 4.69
N ILE A 42 -7.46 2.60 3.70
CA ILE A 42 -6.84 2.75 2.38
C ILE A 42 -7.29 4.03 1.68
N ALA A 43 -8.59 4.30 1.66
CA ALA A 43 -9.11 5.52 1.05
C ALA A 43 -8.61 6.78 1.78
N GLN A 44 -8.62 6.75 3.12
CA GLN A 44 -8.17 7.86 3.95
C GLN A 44 -6.68 8.17 3.71
N GLU A 45 -5.80 7.19 3.82
CA GLU A 45 -4.34 7.41 3.72
C GLU A 45 -3.91 7.78 2.30
N ALA A 46 -4.50 7.14 1.28
CA ALA A 46 -4.23 7.51 -0.10
C ALA A 46 -4.67 8.96 -0.41
N THR A 47 -5.83 9.37 0.11
CA THR A 47 -6.33 10.75 -0.05
C THR A 47 -5.42 11.75 0.66
N ARG A 48 -4.92 11.43 1.86
CA ARG A 48 -4.00 12.30 2.62
C ARG A 48 -2.70 12.60 1.88
N CYS A 49 -2.16 11.62 1.15
CA CYS A 49 -0.92 11.79 0.37
C CYS A 49 -1.17 12.06 -1.12
N GLY A 50 -2.41 12.26 -1.56
CA GLY A 50 -2.75 12.52 -2.96
C GLY A 50 -2.50 11.34 -3.92
N SER A 51 -2.44 10.12 -3.40
CA SER A 51 -2.23 8.90 -4.20
C SER A 51 -3.56 8.28 -4.66
N TYR A 52 -3.49 7.40 -5.66
CA TYR A 52 -4.64 6.65 -6.15
C TYR A 52 -4.97 5.48 -5.21
N TYR A 53 -6.23 5.05 -5.19
CA TYR A 53 -6.62 3.87 -4.42
C TYR A 53 -7.74 3.04 -5.06
N VAL A 54 -7.79 1.76 -4.69
CA VAL A 54 -8.91 0.84 -4.92
C VAL A 54 -9.27 0.19 -3.57
N ASN A 55 -10.41 0.60 -3.02
CA ASN A 55 -10.95 0.06 -1.76
C ASN A 55 -12.25 -0.75 -1.94
N GLN A 56 -12.72 -0.85 -3.19
CA GLN A 56 -13.82 -1.72 -3.61
C GLN A 56 -13.28 -2.88 -4.44
N ARG A 57 -14.15 -3.76 -4.92
CA ARG A 57 -13.76 -4.90 -5.75
C ARG A 57 -12.84 -4.48 -6.91
N TRP A 58 -11.66 -5.07 -6.95
CA TRP A 58 -10.75 -4.98 -8.08
C TRP A 58 -11.31 -5.81 -9.25
N LEU A 59 -11.49 -5.18 -10.41
CA LEU A 59 -11.89 -5.87 -11.63
C LEU A 59 -10.65 -6.32 -12.40
N GLY A 60 -10.67 -7.55 -12.92
CA GLY A 60 -9.60 -8.01 -13.82
C GLY A 60 -9.47 -7.05 -15.02
N GLY A 61 -8.24 -6.81 -15.48
CA GLY A 61 -7.99 -5.86 -16.57
C GLY A 61 -7.60 -4.44 -16.13
N MET A 62 -7.62 -4.12 -14.84
CA MET A 62 -7.34 -2.74 -14.37
C MET A 62 -5.89 -2.27 -14.59
N LEU A 63 -4.93 -3.17 -14.79
CA LEU A 63 -3.50 -2.83 -14.98
C LEU A 63 -2.83 -3.57 -16.15
N THR A 64 -3.55 -4.50 -16.79
CA THR A 64 -3.08 -5.31 -17.92
C THR A 64 -3.60 -4.71 -19.21
#